data_AF-A0A8T4KIV8-F1
#
_entry.id   AF-A0A8T4KIV8-F1
#
_cell.length_a   1.000
_cell.length_b   1.000
_cell.length_c   1.000
_cell.angle_alpha   90.00
_cell.angle_beta   90.00
_cell.angle_gamma   90.00
#
_symmetry.space_group_name_H-M   'P 1'
#
loop_
_entity.id
_entity.type
_entity.pdbx_description
1 polymer ?
#
loop_
_entity_poly.entity_id
_entity_poly.type
_entity_poly.pdbx_seq_one_letter_code
_entity_poly.pdbx_strand_id
1 'polypeptide(L)'
;MIKFPSLGKAKEPEKMESLGKGFVPVDKVKQLSSKGFAEPEIIDVLRKEGFSSTEIDRALTQALKLGLSGEDEQTGLPTLKDLQAQSTQYDDFSLPYEPQQTQAQDFNQQIMAQPQQFQQEYYPTENYGTEELVESIVQERMMELDEKLGEFREKYANLDRKISDLHNRLVILGKGKNEKDQMIVNKLDSLQDNLADMGAKISSLEKTFRDALPALIESVRSLTELVQRFKKE
;
A
#
# COMPACT_ATOMS: atom_id res chain seq x y z
N MET A 1 16.60 11.21 59.84
CA MET A 1 15.21 11.33 60.33
C MET A 1 14.56 12.48 59.55
N ILE A 2 13.66 12.19 58.60
CA ILE A 2 12.18 12.23 58.76
C ILE A 2 11.75 13.69 59.09
N LYS A 3 10.98 14.45 58.31
CA LYS A 3 9.67 14.20 57.67
C LYS A 3 9.35 15.37 56.73
N PHE A 4 8.74 15.10 55.59
CA PHE A 4 7.95 16.07 54.81
C PHE A 4 6.60 16.33 55.49
N PRO A 5 6.02 17.54 55.34
CA PRO A 5 4.59 17.72 55.14
C PRO A 5 4.36 18.17 53.67
N SER A 6 3.50 17.52 52.87
CA SER A 6 2.01 17.55 52.91
C SER A 6 1.50 18.99 52.78
N LEU A 7 0.60 19.40 51.88
CA LEU A 7 -0.44 18.79 51.06
C LEU A 7 -0.83 19.91 50.05
N GLY A 8 -0.89 19.67 48.74
CA GLY A 8 -2.15 19.30 48.09
C GLY A 8 -2.72 20.43 47.23
N LYS A 9 -2.91 20.16 45.93
CA LYS A 9 -4.22 20.22 45.29
C LYS A 9 -4.16 19.51 43.94
N ALA A 10 -5.05 18.52 43.82
CA ALA A 10 -5.30 17.75 42.62
C ALA A 10 -5.73 18.67 41.48
N LYS A 11 -5.12 18.46 40.30
CA LYS A 11 -5.81 18.64 39.03
C LYS A 11 -5.94 17.25 38.42
N GLU A 12 -7.18 16.93 38.06
CA GLU A 12 -7.61 15.75 37.32
C GLU A 12 -6.67 15.47 36.14
N PRO A 13 -6.52 14.19 35.74
CA PRO A 13 -5.69 13.84 34.60
C PRO A 13 -6.27 14.50 33.35
N GLU A 14 -5.61 15.59 32.90
CA GLU A 14 -5.72 16.06 31.54
C GLU A 14 -5.58 14.84 30.63
N LYS A 15 -6.61 14.62 29.82
CA LYS A 15 -6.61 13.63 28.74
C LYS A 15 -5.35 13.90 27.92
N MET A 16 -4.31 13.12 28.18
CA MET A 16 -3.12 13.11 27.35
C MET A 16 -3.62 12.73 25.96
N GLU A 17 -3.74 13.72 25.09
CA GLU A 17 -3.77 13.50 23.66
C GLU A 17 -2.50 12.72 23.36
N SER A 18 -2.64 11.40 23.25
CA SER A 18 -1.52 10.53 23.03
C SER A 18 -0.87 10.99 21.75
N LEU A 19 0.35 11.51 21.85
CA LEU A 19 1.24 11.70 20.72
C LEU A 19 1.26 10.35 20.01
N GLY A 20 0.48 10.25 18.93
CA GLY A 20 0.38 9.06 18.11
C GLY A 20 1.77 8.65 17.64
N LYS A 21 1.92 7.39 17.22
CA LYS A 21 3.22 6.91 16.75
C LYS A 21 3.69 7.60 15.47
N GLY A 22 2.91 8.51 14.91
CA GLY A 22 3.23 9.33 13.75
C GLY A 22 3.08 8.56 12.44
N PHE A 23 2.50 7.36 12.48
CA PHE A 23 2.27 6.51 11.32
C PHE A 23 0.89 5.87 11.37
N VAL A 24 0.30 5.68 10.20
CA VAL A 24 -1.03 5.12 10.03
C VAL A 24 -0.91 3.58 9.90
N PRO A 25 -1.45 2.78 10.84
CA PRO A 25 -1.26 1.33 10.88
C PRO A 25 -2.15 0.54 9.90
N VAL A 26 -2.10 0.85 8.60
CA VAL A 26 -2.96 0.25 7.56
C VAL A 26 -2.76 -1.27 7.45
N ASP A 27 -1.52 -1.75 7.43
CA ASP A 27 -1.21 -3.18 7.32
C ASP A 27 -1.73 -3.99 8.50
N LYS A 28 -1.77 -3.38 9.68
CA LYS A 28 -2.20 -4.03 10.91
C LYS A 28 -3.72 -4.13 10.99
N VAL A 29 -4.42 -3.09 10.55
CA VAL A 29 -5.89 -3.14 10.37
C VAL A 29 -6.25 -4.24 9.37
N LYS A 30 -5.55 -4.32 8.23
CA LYS A 30 -5.77 -5.39 7.24
C LYS A 30 -5.55 -6.77 7.85
N GLN A 31 -4.47 -6.96 8.61
CA GLN A 31 -4.18 -8.24 9.26
C GLN A 31 -5.26 -8.64 10.30
N LEU A 32 -5.74 -7.70 11.11
CA LEU A 32 -6.77 -7.97 12.12
C LEU A 32 -8.14 -8.20 11.46
N SER A 33 -8.45 -7.46 10.40
CA SER A 33 -9.65 -7.67 9.59
C SER A 33 -9.66 -9.05 8.91
N SER A 34 -8.53 -9.49 8.33
CA SER A 34 -8.41 -10.84 7.77
C SER A 34 -8.48 -11.95 8.82
N LYS A 35 -8.21 -11.64 10.09
CA LYS A 35 -8.39 -12.56 11.22
C LYS A 35 -9.83 -12.60 11.76
N GLY A 36 -10.73 -11.79 11.21
CA GLY A 36 -12.15 -11.76 11.58
C GLY A 36 -12.47 -10.90 12.81
N PHE A 37 -11.56 -10.04 13.26
CA PHE A 37 -11.86 -9.10 14.36
C PHE A 37 -12.87 -8.05 13.91
N ALA A 38 -13.81 -7.69 14.80
CA ALA A 38 -14.76 -6.62 14.53
C ALA A 38 -14.06 -5.25 14.62
N GLU A 39 -14.50 -4.28 13.81
CA GLU A 39 -13.98 -2.91 13.82
C GLU A 39 -13.80 -2.28 15.23
N PRO A 40 -14.76 -2.38 16.17
CA PRO A 40 -14.56 -1.87 17.53
C PRO A 40 -13.41 -2.58 18.29
N GLU A 41 -13.21 -3.88 18.06
CA GLU A 41 -12.12 -4.65 18.68
C GLU A 41 -10.75 -4.26 18.09
N ILE A 42 -10.72 -3.97 16.78
CA ILE A 42 -9.51 -3.47 16.10
C ILE A 42 -9.11 -2.11 16.67
N ILE A 43 -10.07 -1.21 16.90
CA ILE A 43 -9.84 0.10 17.50
C ILE A 43 -9.26 -0.04 18.91
N ASP A 44 -9.79 -0.94 19.72
CA ASP A 44 -9.32 -1.17 21.09
C ASP A 44 -7.88 -1.73 21.14
N VAL A 45 -7.55 -2.66 20.24
CA VAL A 45 -6.19 -3.19 20.11
C VAL A 45 -5.20 -2.09 19.70
N LEU A 46 -5.55 -1.27 18.70
CA LEU A 46 -4.67 -0.19 18.24
C LEU A 46 -4.53 0.93 19.28
N ARG A 47 -5.60 1.24 20.01
CA ARG A 47 -5.54 2.19 21.13
C ARG A 47 -4.63 1.68 22.24
N LYS A 48 -4.72 0.38 22.59
CA LYS A 48 -3.83 -0.26 23.57
C LYS A 48 -2.37 -0.26 23.13
N GLU A 49 -2.13 -0.31 21.82
CA GLU A 49 -0.80 -0.19 21.25
C GLU A 49 -0.28 1.25 21.20
N GLY A 50 -1.11 2.24 21.52
CA GLY A 50 -0.72 3.65 21.60
C GLY A 50 -0.89 4.43 20.30
N PHE A 51 -1.77 3.98 19.41
CA PHE A 51 -2.18 4.80 18.25
C PHE A 51 -3.27 5.80 18.65
N SER A 52 -3.20 6.98 18.05
CA SER A 52 -4.20 8.04 18.23
C SER A 52 -5.50 7.71 17.48
N SER A 53 -6.63 8.25 17.93
CA SER A 53 -7.94 8.03 17.27
C SER A 53 -7.90 8.41 15.79
N THR A 54 -7.23 9.51 15.45
CA THR A 54 -7.15 10.00 14.07
C THR A 54 -6.30 9.10 13.17
N GLU A 55 -5.24 8.47 13.69
CA GLU A 55 -4.44 7.48 12.95
C GLU A 55 -5.22 6.18 12.74
N ILE A 56 -6.00 5.77 13.73
CA ILE A 56 -6.84 4.56 13.66
C ILE A 56 -7.93 4.74 12.59
N ASP A 57 -8.66 5.86 12.62
CA ASP A 57 -9.74 6.13 11.67
C ASP A 57 -9.23 6.23 10.22
N ARG A 58 -8.05 6.85 10.04
CA ARG A 58 -7.36 6.90 8.74
C ARG A 58 -6.94 5.52 8.27
N ALA A 59 -6.43 4.67 9.18
CA ALA A 59 -6.01 3.31 8.84
C ALA A 59 -7.20 2.43 8.44
N LEU A 60 -8.33 2.55 9.14
CA LEU A 60 -9.58 1.84 8.82
C LEU A 60 -10.12 2.25 7.46
N THR A 61 -10.23 3.55 7.21
CA THR A 61 -10.71 4.07 5.92
C THR A 61 -9.83 3.63 4.76
N GLN A 62 -8.50 3.66 4.93
CA GLN A 62 -7.56 3.22 3.91
C GLN A 62 -7.57 1.71 3.70
N ALA A 63 -7.68 0.92 4.77
CA ALA A 63 -7.76 -0.54 4.69
C ALA A 63 -9.05 -0.99 3.98
N LEU A 64 -10.18 -0.35 4.25
CA LEU A 64 -11.44 -0.61 3.55
C LEU A 64 -11.33 -0.25 2.06
N LYS A 65 -10.77 0.90 1.73
CA LYS A 65 -10.55 1.32 0.33
C LYS A 65 -9.65 0.35 -0.45
N LEU A 66 -8.60 -0.15 0.20
CA LEU A 66 -7.66 -1.12 -0.39
C LEU A 66 -8.27 -2.53 -0.48
N GLY A 67 -9.07 -2.94 0.50
CA GLY A 67 -9.78 -4.23 0.49
C GLY A 67 -10.84 -4.32 -0.61
N LEU A 68 -11.46 -3.20 -0.99
CA LEU A 68 -12.42 -3.11 -2.09
C LEU A 68 -11.77 -3.04 -3.49
N SER A 69 -10.46 -2.82 -3.56
CA SER A 69 -9.70 -2.71 -4.82
C SER A 69 -8.92 -3.98 -5.17
N GLY A 70 -8.99 -5.01 -4.32
CA GLY A 70 -8.38 -6.32 -4.56
C GLY A 70 -9.42 -7.31 -5.06
N GLU A 71 -9.16 -7.90 -6.23
CA GLU A 71 -9.90 -9.03 -6.78
C GLU A 71 -9.81 -10.23 -5.83
N ASP A 72 -10.88 -10.51 -5.08
CA ASP A 72 -11.22 -11.85 -4.59
C ASP A 72 -12.74 -11.91 -4.34
N GLU A 73 -13.39 -12.86 -5.00
CA GLU A 73 -14.82 -13.15 -4.92
C GLU A 73 -15.26 -13.68 -3.55
N GLN A 74 -16.55 -13.48 -3.25
CA GLN A 74 -17.37 -14.16 -2.23
C GLN A 74 -17.21 -13.73 -0.76
N THR A 75 -17.78 -12.57 -0.43
CA THR A 75 -18.81 -12.51 0.63
C THR A 75 -19.90 -11.53 0.16
N GLY A 76 -21.16 -11.92 0.29
CA GLY A 76 -22.31 -11.24 -0.32
C GLY A 76 -22.49 -9.82 0.20
N LEU A 77 -21.99 -8.84 -0.55
CA LEU A 77 -22.41 -7.45 -0.45
C LEU A 77 -23.56 -7.21 -1.42
N PRO A 78 -24.67 -6.59 -0.98
CA PRO A 78 -25.81 -6.30 -1.84
C PRO A 78 -25.37 -5.43 -3.01
N THR A 79 -25.80 -5.81 -4.21
CA THR A 79 -25.49 -5.05 -5.42
C THR A 79 -26.24 -3.72 -5.41
N LEU A 80 -25.78 -2.73 -6.19
CA LEU A 80 -26.46 -1.42 -6.32
C LEU A 80 -27.94 -1.56 -6.74
N LYS A 81 -28.31 -2.70 -7.33
CA LYS A 81 -29.68 -3.07 -7.70
C LYS A 81 -30.52 -3.51 -6.49
N ASP A 82 -29.91 -4.09 -5.47
CA ASP A 82 -30.56 -4.49 -4.21
C ASP A 82 -30.80 -3.29 -3.28
N LEU A 83 -29.87 -2.33 -3.24
CA LEU A 83 -30.06 -1.07 -2.47
C LEU A 83 -31.20 -0.20 -3.04
N GLN A 84 -31.47 -0.30 -4.33
CA GLN A 84 -32.53 0.48 -4.98
C GLN A 84 -33.93 -0.12 -4.70
N ALA A 85 -34.01 -1.41 -4.36
CA ALA A 85 -35.25 -2.11 -4.01
C ALA A 85 -35.66 -1.94 -2.54
N GLN A 86 -34.80 -1.39 -1.68
CA GLN A 86 -35.05 -1.25 -0.23
C GLN A 86 -35.46 0.18 0.20
N SER A 87 -35.79 1.06 -0.74
CA SER A 87 -36.14 2.47 -0.48
C SER A 87 -37.61 2.72 -0.09
N THR A 88 -38.38 1.69 0.29
CA THR A 88 -39.82 1.83 0.65
C THR A 88 -40.14 1.65 2.13
N GLN A 89 -39.20 1.88 3.04
CA GLN A 89 -39.56 1.94 4.46
C GLN A 89 -38.62 2.84 5.27
N TYR A 90 -38.83 4.15 5.14
CA TYR A 90 -38.46 5.09 6.20
C TYR A 90 -39.73 5.51 6.93
N ASP A 91 -39.84 4.93 8.11
CA ASP A 91 -40.76 5.30 9.17
C ASP A 91 -40.43 6.72 9.65
N ASP A 92 -41.48 7.54 9.64
CA ASP A 92 -41.77 8.71 10.45
C ASP A 92 -40.65 9.32 11.33
N PHE A 93 -40.17 10.50 10.94
CA PHE A 93 -39.71 11.50 11.89
C PHE A 93 -40.26 12.87 11.46
N SER A 94 -41.53 13.08 11.80
CA SER A 94 -42.23 14.34 11.59
C SER A 94 -41.93 15.34 12.71
N LEU A 95 -41.31 16.47 12.36
CA LEU A 95 -41.28 17.69 13.19
C LEU A 95 -42.64 18.39 13.07
N PRO A 96 -43.36 18.68 14.18
CA PRO A 96 -44.63 19.37 14.10
C PRO A 96 -44.40 20.88 13.91
N TYR A 97 -44.63 21.36 12.69
CA TYR A 97 -44.97 22.77 12.46
C TYR A 97 -46.49 22.88 12.31
N GLU A 98 -47.15 23.43 13.34
CA GLU A 98 -48.55 23.86 13.29
C GLU A 98 -48.71 25.02 12.30
N PRO A 99 -49.62 24.93 11.32
CA PRO A 99 -50.20 26.09 10.67
C PRO A 99 -51.52 26.44 11.38
N GLN A 100 -51.50 27.40 12.30
CA GLN A 100 -52.75 28.01 12.76
C GLN A 100 -53.31 28.90 11.65
N GLN A 101 -54.30 28.34 10.95
CA GLN A 101 -55.30 29.10 10.21
C GLN A 101 -56.25 29.74 11.23
N THR A 102 -56.19 31.06 11.38
CA THR A 102 -57.26 31.79 12.09
C THR A 102 -58.31 32.20 11.07
N GLN A 103 -59.51 31.68 11.29
CA GLN A 103 -60.74 32.02 10.58
C GLN A 103 -61.06 33.52 10.69
N ALA A 104 -61.57 34.07 9.60
CA ALA A 104 -62.23 35.37 9.57
C ALA A 104 -63.58 35.29 10.29
N GLN A 105 -63.81 36.19 11.27
CA GLN A 105 -65.14 36.70 11.59
C GLN A 105 -65.04 38.19 11.97
N ASP A 106 -65.85 38.98 11.26
CA ASP A 106 -66.34 40.33 11.50
C ASP A 106 -65.82 41.11 12.73
N PHE A 107 -65.11 42.20 12.45
CA PHE A 107 -65.41 43.45 13.14
C PHE A 107 -65.33 44.63 12.16
N ASN A 108 -66.50 45.17 11.88
CA ASN A 108 -66.72 46.42 11.18
C ASN A 108 -66.15 47.58 12.03
N GLN A 109 -65.09 48.25 11.55
CA GLN A 109 -64.90 49.68 11.80
C GLN A 109 -63.93 50.30 10.78
N GLN A 110 -64.57 50.94 9.81
CA GLN A 110 -64.16 52.08 9.00
C GLN A 110 -63.11 53.01 9.66
N ILE A 111 -61.87 53.06 9.16
CA ILE A 111 -61.07 54.30 9.07
C ILE A 111 -60.08 54.26 7.87
N MET A 112 -60.33 55.14 6.90
CA MET A 112 -59.40 55.86 6.01
C MET A 112 -58.40 55.08 5.13
N ALA A 113 -58.71 55.08 3.83
CA ALA A 113 -57.77 54.77 2.76
C ALA A 113 -56.76 55.91 2.55
N GLN A 114 -55.46 55.57 2.50
CA GLN A 114 -54.49 56.23 1.65
C GLN A 114 -53.71 55.16 0.87
N PRO A 115 -53.60 55.26 -0.46
CA PRO A 115 -52.64 54.45 -1.21
C PRO A 115 -51.26 55.11 -1.07
N GLN A 116 -50.47 54.68 -0.09
CA GLN A 116 -49.02 54.90 -0.11
C GLN A 116 -48.44 53.96 -1.15
N GLN A 117 -47.97 54.55 -2.24
CA GLN A 117 -47.23 53.87 -3.27
C GLN A 117 -45.96 53.29 -2.65
N PHE A 118 -45.79 51.97 -2.72
CA PHE A 118 -44.48 51.37 -2.53
C PHE A 118 -43.60 51.80 -3.70
N GLN A 119 -42.87 52.90 -3.51
CA GLN A 119 -41.65 53.13 -4.26
C GLN A 119 -40.66 52.06 -3.79
N GLN A 120 -40.34 51.12 -4.68
CA GLN A 120 -39.09 50.37 -4.53
C GLN A 120 -37.96 51.38 -4.68
N GLU A 121 -37.42 51.81 -3.55
CA GLU A 121 -36.11 52.43 -3.48
C GLU A 121 -35.09 51.32 -3.81
N TYR A 122 -34.84 51.14 -5.11
CA TYR A 122 -33.75 50.33 -5.63
C TYR A 122 -32.46 51.09 -5.28
N TYR A 123 -31.91 50.85 -4.09
CA TYR A 123 -30.57 51.29 -3.77
C TYR A 123 -29.60 50.52 -4.68
N PRO A 124 -28.86 51.17 -5.59
CA PRO A 124 -27.66 50.55 -6.13
C PRO A 124 -26.64 50.58 -4.99
N THR A 125 -26.53 49.49 -4.24
CA THR A 125 -25.31 49.25 -3.47
C THR A 125 -24.20 49.09 -4.49
N GLU A 126 -23.41 50.15 -4.66
CA GLU A 126 -22.10 50.10 -5.29
C GLU A 126 -21.23 49.09 -4.54
N ASN A 127 -21.28 47.84 -4.98
CA ASN A 127 -20.50 46.71 -4.46
C ASN A 127 -19.09 46.64 -5.08
N TYR A 128 -18.72 47.67 -5.85
CA TYR A 128 -17.53 47.67 -6.71
C TYR A 128 -16.21 47.47 -5.93
N GLY A 129 -16.10 47.97 -4.70
CA GLY A 129 -14.86 47.86 -3.92
C GLY A 129 -14.59 46.47 -3.32
N THR A 130 -15.65 45.74 -2.95
CA THR A 130 -15.51 44.38 -2.40
C THR A 130 -15.39 43.33 -3.51
N GLU A 131 -16.06 43.54 -4.64
CA GLU A 131 -15.95 42.66 -5.81
C GLU A 131 -14.55 42.70 -6.43
N GLU A 132 -13.96 43.89 -6.60
CA GLU A 132 -12.59 44.03 -7.11
C GLU A 132 -11.54 43.39 -6.18
N LEU A 133 -11.71 43.55 -4.86
CA LEU A 133 -10.83 42.90 -3.88
C LEU A 133 -10.97 41.38 -3.94
N VAL A 134 -12.20 40.86 -4.03
CA VAL A 134 -12.43 39.41 -4.17
C VAL A 134 -11.85 38.89 -5.49
N GLU A 135 -12.01 39.60 -6.61
CA GLU A 135 -11.43 39.24 -7.90
C GLU A 135 -9.89 39.18 -7.83
N SER A 136 -9.26 40.18 -7.21
CA SER A 136 -7.79 40.20 -7.06
C SER A 136 -7.28 39.02 -6.22
N ILE A 137 -7.97 38.68 -5.12
CA ILE A 137 -7.63 37.53 -4.28
C ILE A 137 -7.84 36.22 -5.04
N VAL A 138 -8.95 36.08 -5.77
CA VAL A 138 -9.23 34.90 -6.58
C VAL A 138 -8.20 34.74 -7.69
N GLN A 139 -7.83 35.83 -8.36
CA GLN A 139 -6.81 35.81 -9.42
C GLN A 139 -5.43 35.42 -8.88
N GLU A 140 -5.02 35.98 -7.74
CA GLU A 140 -3.78 35.62 -7.05
C GLU A 140 -3.77 34.12 -6.71
N ARG A 141 -4.86 33.61 -6.11
CA ARG A 141 -4.98 32.18 -5.76
C ARG A 141 -5.03 31.27 -6.97
N MET A 142 -5.67 31.69 -8.06
CA MET A 142 -5.69 30.91 -9.31
C MET A 142 -4.31 30.87 -9.96
N MET A 143 -3.54 31.96 -9.87
CA MET A 143 -2.17 31.99 -10.38
C MET A 143 -1.24 31.08 -9.57
N GLU A 144 -1.31 31.12 -8.24
CA GLU A 144 -0.57 30.18 -7.37
C GLU A 144 -0.96 28.71 -7.64
N LEU A 145 -2.23 28.46 -7.96
CA LEU A 145 -2.74 27.13 -8.28
C LEU A 145 -2.23 26.65 -9.64
N ASP A 146 -2.22 27.51 -10.66
CA ASP A 146 -1.70 27.20 -11.98
C ASP A 146 -0.19 26.88 -11.92
N GLU A 147 0.57 27.66 -11.15
CA GLU A 147 2.00 27.40 -10.92
C GLU A 147 2.22 26.02 -10.28
N LYS A 148 1.50 25.71 -9.20
CA LYS A 148 1.59 24.39 -8.53
C LYS A 148 1.15 23.25 -9.43
N LEU A 149 0.13 23.45 -10.26
CA LEU A 149 -0.34 22.46 -11.22
C LEU A 149 0.69 22.23 -12.34
N GLY A 150 1.36 23.30 -12.77
CA GLY A 150 2.51 23.24 -13.68
C GLY A 150 3.64 22.40 -13.12
N GLU A 151 4.09 22.69 -11.89
CA GLU A 151 5.11 21.88 -11.21
C GLU A 151 4.70 20.41 -11.08
N PHE A 152 3.44 20.16 -10.70
CA PHE A 152 2.92 18.81 -10.55
C PHE A 152 2.95 18.07 -11.89
N ARG A 153 2.57 18.73 -12.98
CA ARG A 153 2.61 18.16 -14.33
C ARG A 153 4.04 17.85 -14.77
N GLU A 154 5.00 18.71 -14.46
CA GLU A 154 6.42 18.43 -14.72
C GLU A 154 6.94 17.26 -13.91
N LYS A 155 6.60 17.20 -12.62
CA LYS A 155 6.95 16.06 -11.74
C LYS A 155 6.33 14.76 -12.27
N TYR A 156 5.09 14.80 -12.72
CA TYR A 156 4.40 13.66 -13.34
C TYR A 156 5.11 13.21 -14.62
N ALA A 157 5.43 14.13 -15.53
CA ALA A 157 6.17 13.80 -16.76
C ALA A 157 7.56 13.21 -16.48
N ASN A 158 8.26 13.71 -15.47
CA ASN A 158 9.54 13.15 -15.02
C ASN A 158 9.38 11.76 -14.41
N LEU A 159 8.30 11.52 -13.66
CA LEU A 159 7.98 10.21 -13.09
C LEU A 159 7.69 9.19 -14.21
N ASP A 160 6.91 9.58 -15.21
CA ASP A 160 6.57 8.74 -16.36
C ASP A 160 7.82 8.34 -17.18
N ARG A 161 8.75 9.30 -17.38
CA ARG A 161 10.06 9.03 -17.97
C ARG A 161 10.88 8.05 -17.14
N LYS A 162 10.90 8.21 -15.80
CA LYS A 162 11.61 7.29 -14.89
C LYS A 162 11.01 5.89 -14.92
N ILE A 163 9.69 5.77 -14.94
CA ILE A 163 9.00 4.47 -15.06
C ILE A 163 9.37 3.80 -16.38
N SER A 164 9.36 4.55 -17.48
CA SER A 164 9.76 4.05 -18.80
C SER A 164 11.23 3.58 -18.83
N ASP A 165 12.14 4.34 -18.22
CA ASP A 165 13.55 3.95 -18.09
C ASP A 165 13.72 2.69 -17.22
N LEU A 166 13.01 2.60 -16.10
CA LEU A 166 13.01 1.42 -15.24
C LEU A 166 12.48 0.19 -15.98
N HIS A 167 11.40 0.33 -16.75
CA HIS A 167 10.85 -0.75 -17.57
C HIS A 167 11.89 -1.25 -18.57
N ASN A 168 12.55 -0.34 -19.29
CA ASN A 168 13.60 -0.69 -20.25
C ASN A 168 14.79 -1.40 -19.56
N ARG A 169 15.23 -0.90 -18.41
CA ARG A 169 16.29 -1.54 -17.61
C ARG A 169 15.89 -2.94 -17.15
N LEU A 170 14.64 -3.13 -16.72
CA LEU A 170 14.12 -4.42 -16.29
C LEU A 170 14.09 -5.43 -17.45
N VAL A 171 13.66 -4.99 -18.64
CA VAL A 171 13.67 -5.83 -19.85
C VAL A 171 15.10 -6.23 -20.24
N ILE A 172 16.05 -5.28 -20.23
CA ILE A 172 17.47 -5.57 -20.53
C ILE A 172 18.05 -6.53 -19.48
N LEU A 173 17.76 -6.32 -18.20
CA LEU A 173 18.22 -7.19 -17.12
C LEU A 173 17.64 -8.61 -17.24
N GLY A 174 16.36 -8.73 -17.59
CA GLY A 174 15.71 -10.01 -17.84
C GLY A 174 16.38 -10.77 -18.99
N LYS A 175 16.67 -10.08 -20.10
CA LYS A 175 17.40 -10.68 -21.25
C LYS A 175 18.82 -11.11 -20.86
N GLY A 176 19.58 -10.23 -20.22
CA GLY A 176 20.96 -10.53 -19.82
C GLY A 176 21.08 -11.65 -18.77
N LYS A 177 20.05 -11.85 -17.94
CA LYS A 177 19.98 -13.01 -17.02
C LYS A 177 19.80 -14.31 -17.80
N ASN A 178 18.85 -14.37 -18.73
CA ASN A 178 18.64 -15.56 -19.56
C ASN A 178 19.88 -15.94 -20.37
N GLU A 179 20.61 -14.97 -20.94
CA GLU A 179 21.85 -15.23 -21.67
C GLU A 179 22.93 -15.85 -20.77
N LYS A 180 23.08 -15.36 -19.54
CA LYS A 180 24.03 -15.92 -18.57
C LYS A 180 23.63 -17.33 -18.15
N ASP A 181 22.36 -17.54 -17.85
CA ASP A 181 21.85 -18.87 -17.47
C ASP A 181 22.08 -19.87 -18.61
N GLN A 182 21.80 -19.49 -19.86
CA GLN A 182 22.09 -20.32 -21.03
C GLN A 182 23.61 -20.58 -21.20
N MET A 183 24.45 -19.58 -20.99
CA MET A 183 25.91 -19.75 -21.05
C MET A 183 26.42 -20.72 -19.99
N ILE A 184 25.83 -20.69 -18.78
CA ILE A 184 26.17 -21.62 -17.69
C ILE A 184 25.73 -23.04 -18.07
N VAL A 185 24.52 -23.21 -18.59
CA VAL A 185 24.03 -24.53 -19.07
C VAL A 185 24.96 -25.08 -20.15
N ASN A 186 25.29 -24.29 -21.17
CA ASN A 186 26.20 -24.72 -22.23
C ASN A 186 27.60 -25.08 -21.69
N LYS A 187 28.10 -24.34 -20.68
CA LYS A 187 29.36 -24.67 -20.02
C LYS A 187 29.27 -25.98 -19.23
N LEU A 188 28.16 -26.22 -18.55
CA LEU A 188 27.92 -27.48 -17.83
C LEU A 188 27.86 -28.66 -18.78
N ASP A 189 27.16 -28.53 -19.91
CA ASP A 189 27.10 -29.57 -20.94
C ASP A 189 28.50 -29.88 -21.48
N SER A 190 29.29 -28.84 -21.81
CA SER A 190 30.67 -29.06 -22.27
C SER A 190 31.56 -29.70 -21.19
N LEU A 191 31.32 -29.40 -19.91
CA LEU A 191 32.05 -30.04 -18.80
C LEU A 191 31.61 -31.50 -18.62
N GLN A 192 30.33 -31.80 -18.79
CA GLN A 192 29.80 -33.16 -18.79
C GLN A 192 30.44 -33.99 -19.91
N ASP A 193 30.52 -33.45 -21.13
CA ASP A 193 31.15 -34.13 -22.26
C ASP A 193 32.64 -34.39 -22.00
N ASN A 194 33.37 -33.38 -21.50
CA ASN A 194 34.78 -33.53 -21.12
C ASN A 194 34.98 -34.58 -20.00
N LEU A 195 34.07 -34.64 -19.03
CA LEU A 195 34.11 -35.65 -17.97
C LEU A 195 33.78 -37.05 -18.49
N ALA A 196 32.85 -37.17 -19.44
CA ALA A 196 32.55 -38.44 -20.10
C ALA A 196 33.77 -38.95 -20.90
N ASP A 197 34.43 -38.07 -21.64
CA ASP A 197 35.68 -38.37 -22.36
C ASP A 197 36.81 -38.77 -21.41
N MET A 198 36.96 -38.05 -20.29
CA MET A 198 37.91 -38.43 -19.25
C MET A 198 37.58 -39.81 -18.66
N GLY A 199 36.29 -40.10 -18.41
CA GLY A 199 35.84 -41.41 -17.95
C GLY A 199 36.21 -42.52 -18.92
N ALA A 200 36.02 -42.31 -20.22
CA ALA A 200 36.41 -43.26 -21.26
C ALA A 200 37.93 -43.49 -21.30
N LYS A 201 38.73 -42.42 -21.22
CA LYS A 201 40.20 -42.52 -21.17
C LYS A 201 40.69 -43.23 -19.92
N ILE A 202 40.12 -42.92 -18.75
CA ILE A 202 40.45 -43.58 -17.48
C ILE A 202 40.07 -45.05 -17.53
N SER A 203 38.90 -45.39 -18.08
CA SER A 203 38.47 -46.78 -18.22
C SER A 203 39.40 -47.56 -19.17
N SER A 204 39.81 -46.94 -20.28
CA SER A 204 40.83 -47.52 -21.15
C SER A 204 42.14 -47.72 -20.42
N LEU A 205 42.60 -46.73 -19.65
CA LEU A 205 43.85 -46.82 -18.88
C LEU A 205 43.78 -47.92 -17.81
N GLU A 206 42.65 -48.05 -17.12
CA GLU A 206 42.41 -49.13 -16.16
C GLU A 206 42.52 -50.50 -16.85
N LYS A 207 41.92 -50.64 -18.04
CA LYS A 207 42.00 -51.88 -18.82
C LYS A 207 43.45 -52.20 -19.22
N THR A 208 44.18 -51.23 -19.76
CA THR A 208 45.59 -51.43 -20.13
C THR A 208 46.44 -51.77 -18.91
N PHE A 209 46.15 -51.16 -17.76
CA PHE A 209 46.84 -51.47 -16.51
C PHE A 209 46.54 -52.89 -16.04
N ARG A 210 45.27 -53.32 -16.06
CA ARG A 210 44.89 -54.72 -15.76
C ARG A 210 45.58 -55.71 -16.69
N ASP A 211 45.66 -55.40 -17.97
CA ASP A 211 46.30 -56.27 -18.97
C ASP A 211 47.84 -56.30 -18.80
N ALA A 212 48.44 -55.21 -18.31
CA ALA A 212 49.89 -55.12 -18.06
C ALA A 212 50.33 -55.73 -16.71
N LEU A 213 49.44 -55.82 -15.72
CA LEU A 213 49.75 -56.37 -14.39
C LEU A 213 50.36 -57.78 -14.45
N PRO A 214 49.82 -58.76 -15.21
CA PRO A 214 50.41 -60.10 -15.30
C PRO A 214 51.83 -60.09 -15.89
N ALA A 215 52.07 -59.32 -16.95
CA ALA A 215 53.39 -59.19 -17.55
C ALA A 215 54.39 -58.56 -16.58
N LEU A 216 53.94 -57.59 -15.77
CA LEU A 216 54.77 -56.97 -14.74
C LEU A 216 55.15 -57.99 -13.65
N ILE A 217 54.18 -58.77 -13.15
CA ILE A 217 54.40 -59.82 -12.15
C ILE A 217 55.41 -60.86 -12.68
N GLU A 218 55.27 -61.28 -13.94
CA GLU A 218 56.19 -62.23 -14.56
C GLU A 218 57.61 -61.66 -14.72
N SER A 219 57.73 -60.37 -15.09
CA SER A 219 59.04 -59.70 -15.17
C SER A 219 59.73 -59.58 -13.81
N VAL A 220 58.97 -59.30 -12.74
CA VAL A 220 59.51 -59.25 -11.37
C VAL A 220 59.89 -60.66 -10.88
N ARG A 221 59.09 -61.68 -11.22
CA ARG A 221 59.38 -63.08 -10.87
C ARG A 221 60.64 -63.58 -11.56
N SER A 222 60.75 -63.37 -12.88
CA SER A 222 61.93 -63.75 -13.66
C SER A 222 63.20 -63.03 -13.19
N LEU A 223 63.10 -61.74 -12.83
CA LEU A 223 64.21 -61.00 -12.24
C LEU A 223 64.61 -61.57 -10.87
N THR A 224 63.64 -61.93 -10.04
CA THR A 224 63.88 -62.58 -8.74
C THR A 224 64.57 -63.94 -8.91
N GLU A 225 64.12 -64.75 -9.87
CA GLU A 225 64.75 -66.04 -10.21
C GLU A 225 66.18 -65.86 -10.74
N LEU A 226 66.42 -64.84 -11.58
CA LEU A 226 67.75 -64.52 -12.10
C LEU A 226 68.72 -64.13 -10.98
N VAL A 227 68.28 -63.29 -10.06
CA VAL A 227 69.07 -62.89 -8.87
C VAL A 227 69.33 -64.10 -7.96
N GLN A 228 68.34 -64.99 -7.76
CA GLN A 228 68.53 -66.20 -6.98
C GLN A 228 69.52 -67.19 -7.61
N ARG A 229 69.53 -67.31 -8.95
CA ARG A 229 70.55 -68.10 -9.66
C ARG A 229 71.94 -67.52 -9.47
N PHE A 230 72.08 -66.20 -9.64
CA PHE A 230 73.35 -65.50 -9.44
C PHE A 230 73.90 -65.59 -8.00
N LYS A 231 73.03 -65.76 -7.01
CA LYS A 231 73.44 -65.91 -5.60
C LYS A 231 73.84 -67.36 -5.23
N LYS A 232 73.57 -68.34 -6.10
CA LYS A 232 73.87 -69.76 -5.88
C LYS A 232 75.16 -70.23 -6.52
N GLU A 233 75.68 -69.50 -7.51
CA GLU A 233 77.08 -69.58 -7.96
C GLU A 233 77.97 -68.74 -7.04
#